data_AF-A0A927HAZ2-F1
#
_entry.id   AF-A0A927HAZ2-F1
#
_cell.length_a   1.000
_cell.length_b   1.000
_cell.length_c   1.000
_cell.angle_alpha   90.00
_cell.angle_beta   90.00
_cell.angle_gamma   90.00
#
_symmetry.space_group_name_H-M   'P 1'
#
loop_
_entity.id
_entity.type
_entity.pdbx_description
1 polymer ?
#
loop_
_entity_poly.entity_id
_entity_poly.type
_entity_poly.pdbx_seq_one_letter_code
_entity_poly.pdbx_strand_id
1 'polypeptide(L)'
;MLRSLQDAIYNWLSIKVVCEARPDDTAAKETEQDFSRLLQEEYAVSHIQVEKEEELYFVSCHSKGEEHTYRFPKELIDCMLDSIKENPDRYRNYE
;
A
#
# COMPACT_ATOMS: atom_id res chain seq x y z
N MET A 1 5.67 -13.24 -8.24
CA MET A 1 6.45 -11.99 -8.27
C MET A 1 5.53 -10.88 -8.75
N LEU A 2 5.56 -9.70 -8.12
CA LEU A 2 4.85 -8.52 -8.62
C LEU A 2 5.37 -8.20 -10.02
N ARG A 3 4.47 -7.88 -10.96
CA ARG A 3 4.81 -7.83 -12.40
C ARG A 3 5.20 -6.44 -12.88
N SER A 4 4.89 -5.39 -12.11
CA SER A 4 5.16 -4.00 -12.48
C SER A 4 5.32 -3.10 -11.26
N LEU A 5 5.90 -1.90 -11.46
CA LEU A 5 5.96 -0.85 -10.44
C LEU A 5 4.54 -0.43 -9.99
N GLN A 6 3.58 -0.38 -10.92
CA GLN A 6 2.19 -0.09 -10.59
C GLN A 6 1.59 -1.14 -9.64
N ASP A 7 1.85 -2.43 -9.89
CA ASP A 7 1.40 -3.50 -8.99
C ASP A 7 2.07 -3.39 -7.62
N ALA A 8 3.36 -3.06 -7.57
CA ALA A 8 4.09 -2.89 -6.32
C ALA A 8 3.54 -1.71 -5.49
N ILE A 9 3.29 -0.57 -6.13
CA ILE A 9 2.69 0.60 -5.47
C ILE A 9 1.26 0.30 -5.02
N TYR A 10 0.47 -0.41 -5.83
CA TYR A 10 -0.88 -0.83 -5.46
C TYR A 10 -0.87 -1.68 -4.18
N ASN A 11 -0.03 -2.71 -4.12
CA ASN A 11 0.04 -3.59 -2.96
C ASN A 11 0.56 -2.87 -1.71
N TRP A 12 1.61 -2.06 -1.87
CA TRP A 12 2.13 -1.21 -0.80
C TRP A 12 1.06 -0.25 -0.26
N LEU A 13 0.34 0.45 -1.14
CA LEU A 13 -0.68 1.41 -0.73
C LEU A 13 -1.85 0.70 -0.03
N SER A 14 -2.26 -0.48 -0.52
CA SER A 14 -3.33 -1.27 0.10
C SER A 14 -2.97 -1.69 1.53
N ILE A 15 -1.73 -2.16 1.77
CA ILE A 15 -1.30 -2.51 3.13
C ILE A 15 -1.06 -1.28 4.00
N LYS A 16 -0.56 -0.17 3.44
CA LYS A 16 -0.37 1.10 4.15
C LYS A 16 -1.69 1.61 4.73
N VAL A 17 -2.78 1.58 3.96
CA VAL A 17 -4.11 1.97 4.45
C VAL A 17 -4.58 1.07 5.59
N VAL A 18 -4.29 -0.24 5.54
CA VAL A 18 -4.57 -1.15 6.66
C VAL A 18 -3.75 -0.81 7.90
N CYS A 19 -2.45 -0.53 7.75
CA CYS A 19 -1.59 -0.13 8.87
C CYS A 19 -2.04 1.18 9.52
N GLU A 20 -2.48 2.15 8.72
CA GLU A 20 -3.00 3.43 9.22
C GLU A 20 -4.31 3.25 10.00
N ALA A 21 -5.19 2.36 9.54
CA ALA A 21 -6.45 2.07 10.22
C ALA A 21 -6.30 1.12 11.43
N ARG A 22 -5.27 0.27 11.45
CA ARG A 22 -4.97 -0.71 12.49
C ARG A 22 -3.51 -0.54 12.95
N PRO A 23 -3.18 0.55 13.67
CA PRO A 23 -1.79 0.83 14.06
C PRO A 23 -1.20 -0.25 14.98
N ASP A 24 -2.00 -1.07 15.65
CA ASP A 24 -1.51 -2.17 16.50
C ASP A 24 -1.32 -3.49 15.75
N ASP A 25 -1.55 -3.49 14.43
CA ASP A 25 -1.34 -4.65 13.56
C ASP A 25 0.12 -4.79 13.15
N THR A 26 0.87 -5.58 13.93
CA THR A 26 2.30 -5.85 13.71
C THR A 26 2.54 -6.57 12.39
N ALA A 27 1.69 -7.54 12.03
CA ALA A 27 1.81 -8.27 10.77
C ALA A 27 1.61 -7.34 9.55
N ALA A 28 0.64 -6.42 9.63
CA ALA A 28 0.44 -5.42 8.58
C ALA A 28 1.65 -4.49 8.46
N LYS A 29 2.20 -4.03 9.60
CA LYS A 29 3.41 -3.19 9.62
C LYS A 29 4.62 -3.87 9.01
N GLU A 30 4.87 -5.14 9.35
CA GLU A 30 5.97 -5.91 8.76
C GLU A 30 5.80 -6.05 7.26
N THR A 31 4.57 -6.33 6.81
CA THR A 31 4.23 -6.45 5.39
C THR A 31 4.41 -5.12 4.65
N GLU A 32 4.01 -3.99 5.25
CA GLU A 32 4.23 -2.65 4.70
C GLU A 32 5.73 -2.35 4.55
N GLN A 33 6.53 -2.71 5.55
CA GLN A 33 7.99 -2.56 5.48
C GLN A 33 8.62 -3.42 4.39
N ASP A 34 8.14 -4.66 4.20
CA ASP A 34 8.60 -5.55 3.13
C ASP A 34 8.29 -4.95 1.75
N PHE A 35 7.07 -4.42 1.54
CA PHE A 35 6.74 -3.75 0.28
C PHE A 35 7.51 -2.44 0.09
N SER A 36 7.73 -1.67 1.15
CA SER A 36 8.57 -0.47 1.12
C SER A 36 10.01 -0.80 0.72
N ARG A 37 10.60 -1.87 1.25
CA ARG A 37 11.91 -2.37 0.84
C ARG A 37 11.91 -2.80 -0.62
N LEU A 38 10.91 -3.58 -1.05
CA LEU A 38 10.78 -3.99 -2.45
C LEU A 38 10.68 -2.80 -3.42
N LEU A 39 9.93 -1.75 -3.07
CA LEU A 39 9.86 -0.52 -3.88
C LEU A 39 11.22 0.17 -3.99
N GLN A 40 11.97 0.26 -2.89
CA GLN A 40 13.29 0.90 -2.88
C GLN A 40 14.37 0.06 -3.58
N GLU A 41 14.43 -1.23 -3.31
CA GLU A 41 15.52 -2.12 -3.76
C GLU A 41 15.33 -2.57 -5.21
N GLU A 42 14.13 -3.03 -5.58
CA GLU A 42 13.86 -3.60 -6.91
C GLU A 42 13.49 -2.53 -7.94
N TYR A 43 12.73 -1.52 -7.49
CA TYR A 43 12.20 -0.48 -8.36
C TYR A 43 12.90 0.86 -8.19
N ALA A 44 13.90 0.99 -7.30
CA ALA A 44 14.61 2.25 -7.06
C ALA A 44 13.67 3.43 -6.77
N VAL A 45 12.55 3.16 -6.08
CA VAL A 45 11.54 4.16 -5.79
C VAL A 45 11.98 5.05 -4.64
N SER A 46 11.77 6.35 -4.79
CA SER A 46 12.01 7.36 -3.76
C SER A 46 10.94 8.45 -3.84
N HIS A 47 10.88 9.32 -2.82
CA HIS A 47 9.98 10.48 -2.79
C HIS A 47 8.52 10.12 -3.06
N ILE A 48 8.03 9.04 -2.44
CA ILE A 48 6.62 8.64 -2.58
C ILE A 48 5.74 9.65 -1.84
N GLN A 49 4.80 10.24 -2.56
CA GLN A 49 3.76 11.12 -2.04
C GLN A 49 2.40 10.49 -2.36
N VAL A 50 1.53 10.43 -1.36
CA VAL A 50 0.17 9.91 -1.50
C VAL A 50 -0.82 11.02 -1.20
N GLU A 51 -1.68 11.31 -2.16
CA GLU A 51 -2.80 12.23 -2.03
C GLU A 51 -4.10 11.45 -2.15
N LYS A 52 -5.05 11.77 -1.28
CA LYS A 52 -6.35 11.11 -1.22
C LYS A 52 -7.43 12.14 -1.51
N GLU A 53 -8.18 11.89 -2.56
CA GLU A 53 -9.39 12.62 -2.96
C GLU A 53 -10.64 11.78 -2.64
N GLU A 54 -11.85 12.29 -2.95
CA GLU A 54 -13.13 11.65 -2.60
C GLU A 54 -13.20 10.17 -3.03
N GLU A 55 -12.83 9.85 -4.27
CA GLU A 55 -12.95 8.50 -4.85
C GLU A 55 -11.62 7.91 -5.33
N LEU A 56 -10.50 8.65 -5.20
CA LEU A 56 -9.22 8.28 -5.81
C LEU A 56 -8.05 8.51 -4.86
N TYR A 57 -7.08 7.60 -4.94
CA TYR A 57 -5.73 7.82 -4.46
C TYR A 57 -4.82 8.20 -5.63
N PHE A 58 -4.04 9.26 -5.46
CA PHE A 58 -2.96 9.66 -6.34
C PHE A 58 -1.63 9.35 -5.66
N VAL A 59 -0.74 8.63 -6.35
CA VAL A 59 0.60 8.32 -5.86
C VAL A 59 1.62 8.85 -6.83
N SER A 60 2.42 9.82 -6.39
CA SER A 60 3.56 10.34 -7.13
C SER A 60 4.85 9.81 -6.53
N CYS A 61 5.80 9.40 -7.37
CA CYS A 61 7.09 8.88 -6.92
C CYS A 61 8.17 9.04 -7.97
N HIS A 62 9.43 8.96 -7.55
CA HIS A 62 10.57 8.92 -8.46
C HIS A 62 11.11 7.49 -8.55
N SER A 63 11.28 6.96 -9.75
CA SER A 63 11.90 5.65 -9.99
C SER A 63 12.93 5.77 -11.11
N LYS A 64 14.16 5.29 -10.89
CA LYS A 64 15.22 5.23 -11.92
C LYS A 64 15.49 6.55 -12.66
N GLY A 65 15.26 7.69 -11.98
CA GLY A 65 15.46 9.03 -12.53
C GLY A 65 14.25 9.63 -13.26
N GLU A 66 13.13 8.91 -13.33
CA GLU A 66 11.86 9.36 -13.89
C GLU A 66 10.83 9.59 -12.78
N GLU A 67 9.94 10.54 -12.99
CA GLU A 67 8.77 10.76 -12.13
C GLU A 67 7.59 9.97 -12.67
N HIS A 68 6.89 9.27 -11.79
CA HIS A 68 5.70 8.50 -12.11
C HIS A 68 4.54 8.91 -11.21
N THR A 69 3.36 9.04 -11.82
CA THR A 69 2.10 9.25 -11.11
C THR A 69 1.13 8.13 -11.44
N TYR A 70 0.59 7.52 -10.38
CA TYR A 70 -0.43 6.48 -10.46
C TYR A 70 -1.72 6.94 -9.81
N ARG A 71 -2.84 6.44 -10.32
CA ARG A 71 -4.17 6.66 -9.75
C ARG A 71 -4.86 5.34 -9.50
N PHE A 72 -5.45 5.21 -8.33
CA PHE A 72 -6.16 4.01 -7.91
C PHE A 72 -7.55 4.37 -7.39
N PRO A 73 -8.61 3.66 -7.80
CA PRO A 73 -9.92 3.77 -7.16
C PRO A 73 -9.80 3.52 -5.66
N LYS A 74 -10.40 4.39 -4.86
CA LYS A 74 -10.43 4.27 -3.40
C LYS A 74 -10.99 2.92 -2.96
N GLU A 75 -12.08 2.49 -3.57
CA GLU A 75 -12.71 1.19 -3.30
C GLU A 75 -11.73 0.03 -3.51
N LEU A 76 -10.86 0.12 -4.52
CA LEU A 76 -9.89 -0.94 -4.82
C LEU A 76 -8.79 -1.01 -3.74
N ILE A 77 -8.28 0.14 -3.29
CA ILE A 77 -7.24 0.23 -2.24
C ILE A 77 -7.81 -0.19 -0.87
N ASP A 78 -9.03 0.24 -0.57
CA ASP A 78 -9.67 0.02 0.72
C ASP A 78 -10.28 -1.38 0.84
N CYS A 79 -10.48 -2.11 -0.27
CA CYS A 79 -11.12 -3.42 -0.31
C CYS A 79 -10.56 -4.41 0.73
N MET A 80 -9.23 -4.42 0.94
CA MET A 80 -8.60 -5.25 1.96
C MET A 80 -8.98 -4.82 3.38
N LEU A 81 -8.93 -3.53 3.66
CA LEU A 81 -9.31 -2.97 4.95
C LEU A 81 -10.79 -3.24 5.25
N ASP A 82 -11.66 -3.06 4.27
CA ASP A 82 -13.11 -3.27 4.43
C ASP A 82 -13.42 -4.75 4.65
N SER A 83 -12.76 -5.66 3.91
CA SER A 83 -12.85 -7.11 4.16
C SER A 83 -12.45 -7.50 5.59
N ILE A 84 -11.41 -6.85 6.14
CA ILE A 84 -10.97 -7.06 7.52
C ILE A 84 -12.02 -6.55 8.52
N LYS A 85 -12.58 -5.37 8.28
CA LYS A 85 -13.63 -4.79 9.15
C LYS A 85 -14.90 -5.64 9.16
N GLU A 86 -15.27 -6.22 8.02
CA GLU A 86 -16.43 -7.10 7.90
C GLU A 86 -16.21 -8.46 8.59
N ASN A 87 -14.97 -8.94 8.66
CA ASN A 87 -14.64 -10.28 9.16
C ASN A 87 -13.48 -10.27 10.18
N PRO A 88 -13.57 -9.52 11.30
CA PRO A 88 -12.45 -9.28 12.20
C PRO A 88 -11.88 -10.56 12.83
N ASP A 89 -12.71 -11.57 13.07
CA ASP A 89 -12.28 -12.86 13.65
C ASP A 89 -11.33 -13.66 12.75
N ARG A 90 -11.35 -13.42 11.43
CA ARG A 90 -10.46 -14.09 10.47
C ARG A 90 -9.06 -13.46 10.42
N TYR A 91 -8.91 -12.23 10.91
CA TYR A 91 -7.69 -11.43 10.87
C TYR A 91 -7.24 -11.03 12.28
N ARG A 92 -7.35 -11.97 13.23
CA ARG A 92 -6.78 -11.82 14.57
C ARG A 92 -5.27 -11.76 14.46
N ASN A 93 -4.69 -10.72 15.04
CA ASN A 93 -3.26 -10.66 15.28
C ASN A 93 -2.94 -11.70 16.35
N TYR A 94 -2.10 -12.67 15.99
CA TYR A 94 -1.51 -13.57 16.95
C TYR A 94 -0.19 -12.92 17.37
N GLU A 95 -0.13 -12.41 18.60
CA GLU A 95 1.13 -12.01 19.25
C GLU A 95 2.00 -13.23 19.56
#